data_AF-A0A2H6G429-F1
#
_entry.id   AF-A0A2H6G429-F1
#
_cell.length_a   1.000
_cell.length_b   1.000
_cell.length_c   1.000
_cell.angle_alpha   90.00
_cell.angle_beta   90.00
_cell.angle_gamma   90.00
#
_symmetry.space_group_name_H-M   'P 1'
#
loop_
_entity.id
_entity.type
_entity.pdbx_description
1 polymer ?
#
loop_
_entity_poly.entity_id
_entity_poly.type
_entity_poly.pdbx_seq_one_letter_code
_entity_poly.pdbx_strand_id
1 'polypeptide(L)'
;MATVVGNVRKNPLSVLRHQAASANIEPVMGWRKIFLNKWTLLILSITLLLSILIYKDFEPPLTMESEPTGITTELSSILLDSSVTYEQVRPVLERRCVVCHGCYDAPCQLKLSSNEGLQRGGTEELVYDYKRITPVQPTRLFVDARSTAQWRSRGFTSVLNEGGQQTAEENLKNSVLYRLLRLKQQHPQPDSDQLPDSFTLELNRKQTCPTLESVDRFSREHPLWGMPYAMPNLPQQEYRTLVSWLAQGAKAPAPAGPSITVLPQINQWENFLNQSSSKQRLVSRYLYEHLFHAHIHFAGSPVREFYRLVRSTTPSGQPIDEIPTV
;
A
#
# COMPACT_ATOMS: atom_id res chain seq x y z
N MET A 1 -12.39 -9.62 19.04
CA MET A 1 -12.54 -9.99 20.46
C MET A 1 -12.05 -8.83 21.31
N ALA A 2 -12.86 -8.31 22.23
CA ALA A 2 -12.56 -7.12 23.03
C ALA A 2 -12.85 -7.39 24.52
N THR A 3 -11.97 -6.91 25.43
CA THR A 3 -12.20 -6.59 26.86
C THR A 3 -10.92 -5.86 27.34
N VAL A 4 -10.85 -4.54 27.57
CA VAL A 4 -11.30 -3.64 28.67
C VAL A 4 -10.52 -3.76 30.01
N VAL A 5 -9.61 -2.79 30.20
CA VAL A 5 -9.35 -1.84 31.32
C VAL A 5 -9.58 -2.25 32.79
N GLY A 6 -8.60 -1.92 33.64
CA GLY A 6 -8.78 -1.67 35.07
C GLY A 6 -7.86 -0.53 35.57
N ASN A 7 -8.44 0.51 36.15
CA ASN A 7 -7.77 1.71 36.70
C ASN A 7 -8.37 2.02 38.08
N VAL A 8 -7.57 2.20 39.14
CA VAL A 8 -7.97 2.76 40.47
C VAL A 8 -6.70 3.36 41.12
N ARG A 9 -6.52 4.70 41.19
CA ARG A 9 -6.77 5.64 42.34
C ARG A 9 -6.19 5.16 43.70
N LYS A 10 -5.60 5.95 44.62
CA LYS A 10 -5.55 7.40 44.96
C LYS A 10 -4.47 7.57 46.07
N ASN A 11 -3.69 8.67 46.04
CA ASN A 11 -3.38 9.70 47.09
C ASN A 11 -3.50 9.38 48.61
N PRO A 12 -3.00 10.22 49.58
CA PRO A 12 -2.36 11.55 49.48
C PRO A 12 -1.29 11.89 50.59
N LEU A 13 -0.91 13.19 50.65
CA LEU A 13 -0.66 14.06 51.82
C LEU A 13 0.78 14.55 52.13
N SER A 14 0.90 15.89 52.01
CA SER A 14 1.34 16.87 53.02
C SER A 14 2.59 17.68 52.66
N VAL A 15 2.82 18.96 53.03
CA VAL A 15 2.06 20.13 53.55
C VAL A 15 3.11 21.28 53.60
N LEU A 16 2.73 22.51 53.20
CA LEU A 16 3.31 23.85 53.52
C LEU A 16 4.82 24.11 53.19
N ARG A 17 5.31 25.30 52.81
CA ARG A 17 4.97 26.68 53.23
C ARG A 17 5.64 27.70 52.29
N HIS A 18 5.01 28.87 52.17
CA HIS A 18 5.49 30.11 51.54
C HIS A 18 6.84 30.63 52.05
N GLN A 19 7.63 31.27 51.18
CA GLN A 19 7.89 32.71 51.27
C GLN A 19 8.61 33.26 50.01
N ALA A 20 8.09 34.38 49.52
CA ALA A 20 8.69 35.21 48.48
C ALA A 20 9.70 36.18 49.11
N ALA A 21 10.79 36.47 48.40
CA ALA A 21 11.49 37.75 48.52
C ALA A 21 12.20 38.06 47.20
N SER A 22 11.78 39.17 46.62
CA SER A 22 12.36 39.84 45.47
C SER A 22 13.62 40.63 45.87
N ALA A 23 14.62 40.67 45.00
CA ALA A 23 15.52 41.81 44.88
C ALA A 23 16.24 41.76 43.51
N ASN A 24 15.88 42.72 42.64
CA ASN A 24 16.63 43.10 41.46
C ASN A 24 17.88 43.88 41.88
N ILE A 25 19.06 43.53 41.33
CA ILE A 25 20.18 44.46 41.15
C ILE A 25 20.83 44.17 39.80
N GLU A 26 20.92 45.21 38.98
CA GLU A 26 21.50 45.28 37.63
C GLU A 26 23.04 45.21 37.60
N PRO A 27 23.65 45.03 36.40
CA PRO A 27 24.96 44.42 36.24
C PRO A 27 26.11 45.44 36.20
N VAL A 28 27.26 45.09 36.78
CA VAL A 28 28.53 45.80 36.57
C VAL A 28 29.45 44.91 35.75
N MET A 29 29.62 45.28 34.48
CA MET A 29 30.47 44.64 33.49
C MET A 29 31.93 45.02 33.77
N GLY A 30 32.74 44.07 34.26
CA GLY A 30 34.17 44.22 34.45
C GLY A 30 34.93 43.14 33.69
N TRP A 31 35.52 43.48 32.54
CA TRP A 31 36.36 42.55 31.77
C TRP A 31 37.72 42.38 32.45
N ARG A 32 37.88 41.33 33.27
CA ARG A 32 39.21 40.84 33.71
C ARG A 32 39.69 39.81 32.69
N LYS A 33 40.88 40.02 32.13
CA LYS A 33 41.60 39.00 31.36
C LYS A 33 41.99 37.86 32.31
N ILE A 34 41.27 36.75 32.25
CA ILE A 34 41.56 35.53 33.01
C ILE A 34 42.60 34.74 32.20
N PHE A 35 43.81 34.60 32.72
CA PHE A 35 44.77 33.60 32.24
C PHE A 35 44.29 32.23 32.76
N LEU A 36 43.55 31.49 31.92
CA LEU A 36 43.14 30.13 32.25
C LEU A 36 44.35 29.18 32.14
N ASN A 37 44.63 28.47 33.23
CA ASN A 37 45.60 27.38 33.30
C ASN A 37 45.19 26.27 32.31
N LYS A 38 46.15 25.60 31.66
CA LYS A 38 45.88 24.49 30.71
C LYS A 38 44.97 23.41 31.29
N TRP A 39 45.06 23.16 32.60
CA TRP A 39 44.16 22.25 33.31
C TRP A 39 42.71 22.72 33.38
N THR A 40 42.46 24.02 33.51
CA THR A 40 41.10 24.59 33.52
C THR A 40 40.45 24.53 32.14
N LEU A 41 41.22 24.69 31.06
CA LEU A 41 40.73 24.50 29.69
C LEU A 41 40.40 23.04 29.38
N LEU A 42 41.19 22.09 29.90
CA LEU A 42 40.95 20.66 29.72
C LEU A 42 39.69 20.20 30.47
N ILE A 43 39.47 20.70 31.69
CA ILE A 43 38.25 20.41 32.46
C ILE A 43 37.02 20.99 31.75
N LEU A 44 37.11 22.23 31.24
CA LEU A 44 36.02 22.86 30.49
C LEU A 44 35.68 22.10 29.20
N SER A 45 36.69 21.59 28.48
CA SER A 45 36.43 20.81 27.26
C SER A 45 35.81 19.44 27.56
N ILE A 46 36.22 18.79 28.66
CA ILE A 46 35.64 17.52 29.12
C ILE A 46 34.19 17.73 29.56
N THR A 47 33.89 18.81 30.29
CA THR A 47 32.51 19.13 30.69
C THR A 47 31.64 19.48 29.49
N LEU A 48 32.19 20.16 28.47
CA LEU A 48 31.46 20.46 27.24
C LEU A 48 31.16 19.18 26.46
N LEU A 49 32.14 18.27 26.32
CA LEU A 49 31.96 16.97 25.66
C LEU A 49 30.95 16.08 26.40
N LEU A 50 31.01 16.03 27.74
CA LEU A 50 30.01 15.33 28.54
C LEU A 50 28.61 15.95 28.41
N SER A 51 28.50 17.27 28.35
CA SER A 51 27.22 17.95 28.14
C SER A 51 26.61 17.65 26.77
N ILE A 52 27.43 17.53 25.72
CA ILE A 52 27.00 17.17 24.37
C ILE A 52 26.60 15.68 24.29
N LEU A 53 27.31 14.80 24.99
CA LEU A 53 26.95 13.38 25.12
C LEU A 53 25.61 13.20 25.85
N ILE A 54 25.40 13.91 26.96
CA ILE A 54 24.12 13.90 27.69
C ILE A 54 22.99 14.50 26.83
N TYR A 55 23.27 15.51 26.00
CA TYR A 55 22.27 16.10 25.10
C TYR A 55 21.86 15.16 23.95
N LYS A 56 22.73 14.24 23.53
CA LYS A 56 22.39 13.20 22.53
C LYS A 56 21.54 12.07 23.09
N ASP A 57 21.66 11.78 24.38
CA ASP A 57 20.86 10.73 25.06
C ASP A 57 19.52 11.26 25.63
N PHE A 58 19.36 12.59 25.67
CA PHE A 58 18.12 13.29 26.05
C PHE A 58 17.51 14.03 24.84
N GLU A 59 17.26 13.33 23.74
CA GLU A 59 16.09 13.68 22.92
C GLU A 59 14.86 13.19 23.69
N PRO A 60 14.02 14.07 24.28
CA PRO A 60 12.71 13.63 24.70
C PRO A 60 12.01 13.07 23.45
N PRO A 61 11.27 11.95 23.54
CA PRO A 61 10.47 11.53 22.41
C PRO A 61 9.60 12.73 22.04
N LEU A 62 9.69 13.17 20.79
CA LEU A 62 8.74 14.12 20.22
C LEU A 62 7.36 13.51 20.44
N THR A 63 6.73 13.87 21.54
CA THR A 63 5.32 13.67 21.78
C THR A 63 4.67 14.43 20.65
N MET A 64 4.18 13.68 19.67
CA MET A 64 3.21 14.17 18.69
C MET A 64 2.09 14.81 19.49
N GLU A 65 2.17 16.12 19.65
CA GLU A 65 1.07 16.91 20.14
C GLU A 65 -0.05 16.75 19.12
N SER A 66 -1.20 16.37 19.64
CA SER A 66 -2.39 15.98 18.93
C SER A 66 -2.78 16.96 17.81
N GLU A 67 -2.93 16.47 16.58
CA GLU A 67 -3.81 17.09 15.57
C GLU A 67 -5.06 16.23 15.36
N PRO A 68 -6.15 16.39 16.16
CA PRO A 68 -7.44 15.75 15.86
C PRO A 68 -8.34 16.64 14.99
N THR A 69 -8.03 17.93 14.85
CA THR A 69 -8.93 18.93 14.24
C THR A 69 -8.68 19.16 12.75
N GLY A 70 -7.47 18.86 12.24
CA GLY A 70 -7.13 19.05 10.83
C GLY A 70 -7.70 17.95 9.91
N ILE A 71 -7.60 16.69 10.33
CA ILE A 71 -8.00 15.53 9.52
C ILE A 71 -9.52 15.49 9.29
N THR A 72 -10.32 15.79 10.31
CA THR A 72 -11.80 15.78 10.22
C THR A 72 -12.34 16.87 9.29
N THR A 73 -11.71 18.04 9.26
CA THR A 73 -12.07 19.14 8.35
C THR A 73 -11.59 18.90 6.91
N GLU A 74 -10.40 18.31 6.72
CA GLU A 74 -9.96 17.87 5.39
C GLU A 74 -10.86 16.77 4.83
N LEU A 75 -11.22 15.77 5.65
CA LEU A 75 -12.07 14.64 5.25
C LEU A 75 -13.44 15.09 4.74
N SER A 76 -14.10 16.05 5.39
CA SER A 76 -15.42 16.53 4.96
C SER A 76 -15.39 17.26 3.62
N SER A 77 -14.27 17.92 3.28
CA SER A 77 -14.10 18.58 1.99
C SER A 77 -13.70 17.62 0.85
N ILE A 78 -13.03 16.51 1.17
CA ILE A 78 -12.46 15.58 0.20
C ILE A 78 -13.44 14.44 -0.10
N LEU A 79 -14.13 13.92 0.91
CA LEU A 79 -15.08 12.82 0.74
C LEU A 79 -16.34 13.28 0.02
N LEU A 80 -16.97 12.35 -0.70
CA LEU A 80 -18.29 12.54 -1.28
C LEU A 80 -19.35 12.21 -0.23
N ASP A 81 -20.47 12.95 -0.25
CA ASP A 81 -21.56 12.80 0.71
C ASP A 81 -22.28 11.45 0.58
N SER A 82 -22.24 10.85 -0.60
CA SER A 82 -22.81 9.54 -0.90
C SER A 82 -21.75 8.44 -0.99
N SER A 83 -22.15 7.21 -0.68
CA SER A 83 -21.30 6.03 -0.86
C SER A 83 -20.90 5.87 -2.32
N VAL A 84 -19.66 5.45 -2.56
CA VAL A 84 -19.10 5.30 -3.90
C VAL A 84 -19.09 3.83 -4.26
N THR A 85 -19.65 3.48 -5.42
CA THR A 85 -19.65 2.10 -5.90
C THR A 85 -18.40 1.78 -6.71
N TYR A 86 -18.06 0.51 -6.81
CA TYR A 86 -16.89 0.09 -7.59
C TYR A 86 -17.06 0.41 -9.09
N GLU A 87 -18.29 0.45 -9.61
CA GLU A 87 -18.59 0.83 -10.99
C GLU A 87 -18.22 2.29 -11.30
N GLN A 88 -18.26 3.16 -10.29
CA GLN A 88 -17.80 4.56 -10.41
C GLN A 88 -16.28 4.66 -10.33
N VAL A 89 -15.64 3.78 -9.55
CA VAL A 89 -14.19 3.75 -9.30
C VAL A 89 -13.43 3.12 -10.47
N ARG A 90 -13.94 2.01 -10.99
CA ARG A 90 -13.28 1.20 -12.03
C ARG A 90 -12.82 2.03 -13.23
N PRO A 91 -13.65 2.92 -13.83
CA PRO A 91 -13.20 3.75 -14.95
C PRO A 91 -12.04 4.69 -14.59
N VAL A 92 -11.94 5.14 -13.34
CA VAL A 92 -10.83 5.99 -12.87
C VAL A 92 -9.55 5.16 -12.76
N LEU A 93 -9.62 3.98 -12.12
CA LEU A 93 -8.48 3.06 -12.03
C LEU A 93 -7.99 2.63 -13.41
N GLU A 94 -8.89 2.26 -14.31
CA GLU A 94 -8.56 1.85 -15.68
C GLU A 94 -7.86 2.96 -16.47
N ARG A 95 -8.38 4.19 -16.41
CA ARG A 95 -7.82 5.32 -17.19
C ARG A 95 -6.55 5.91 -16.59
N ARG A 96 -6.37 5.85 -15.26
CA ARG A 96 -5.28 6.58 -14.57
C ARG A 96 -4.19 5.68 -14.01
N CYS A 97 -4.51 4.44 -13.69
CA CYS A 97 -3.62 3.56 -12.93
C CYS A 97 -3.21 2.32 -13.73
N VAL A 98 -4.17 1.65 -14.38
CA VAL A 98 -3.95 0.38 -15.09
C VAL A 98 -2.99 0.52 -16.27
N VAL A 99 -2.87 1.72 -16.87
CA VAL A 99 -1.88 1.99 -17.92
C VAL A 99 -0.45 1.67 -17.47
N CYS A 100 -0.11 1.89 -16.19
CA CYS A 100 1.18 1.53 -15.60
C CYS A 100 1.11 0.26 -14.74
N HIS A 101 -0.05 -0.03 -14.16
CA HIS A 101 -0.27 -1.10 -13.17
C HIS A 101 -1.11 -2.27 -13.71
N GLY A 102 -1.08 -2.52 -15.02
CA GLY A 102 -1.93 -3.51 -15.69
C GLY A 102 -1.30 -4.91 -15.84
N CYS A 103 0.03 -4.99 -15.88
CA CYS A 103 0.76 -6.20 -16.23
C CYS A 103 1.78 -6.60 -15.15
N TYR A 104 2.56 -7.66 -15.37
CA TYR A 104 3.54 -8.20 -14.40
C TYR A 104 4.84 -7.38 -14.32
N ASP A 105 5.10 -6.54 -15.32
CA ASP A 105 6.17 -5.53 -15.35
C ASP A 105 5.77 -4.21 -14.68
N ALA A 106 4.56 -4.13 -14.11
CA ALA A 106 4.10 -2.97 -13.38
C ALA A 106 5.11 -2.56 -12.29
N PRO A 107 5.32 -1.25 -12.03
CA PRO A 107 6.13 -0.80 -10.92
C PRO A 107 5.69 -1.46 -9.62
N CYS A 108 6.67 -1.94 -8.84
CA CYS A 108 6.45 -2.70 -7.62
C CYS A 108 5.59 -3.97 -7.78
N GLN A 109 5.48 -4.53 -8.98
CA GLN A 109 4.49 -5.54 -9.36
C GLN A 109 3.05 -5.21 -8.94
N LEU A 110 2.73 -3.96 -8.62
CA LEU A 110 1.40 -3.61 -8.10
C LEU A 110 0.41 -3.67 -9.25
N LYS A 111 -0.61 -4.52 -9.12
CA LYS A 111 -1.65 -4.69 -10.14
C LYS A 111 -2.95 -4.01 -9.70
N LEU A 112 -3.38 -3.02 -10.46
CA LEU A 112 -4.59 -2.25 -10.17
C LEU A 112 -5.75 -2.57 -11.15
N SER A 113 -5.55 -3.56 -12.01
CA SER A 113 -6.56 -4.06 -12.97
C SER A 113 -7.59 -5.02 -12.35
N SER A 114 -7.40 -5.43 -11.10
CA SER A 114 -8.30 -6.31 -10.36
C SER A 114 -8.23 -6.03 -8.86
N ASN A 115 -9.29 -6.38 -8.14
CA ASN A 115 -9.32 -6.27 -6.69
C ASN A 115 -8.28 -7.20 -6.03
N GLU A 116 -8.05 -8.39 -6.60
CA GLU A 116 -7.08 -9.35 -6.09
C GLU A 116 -5.65 -8.88 -6.31
N GLY A 117 -5.38 -8.16 -7.41
CA GLY A 117 -4.12 -7.45 -7.61
C GLY A 117 -3.89 -6.36 -6.57
N LEU A 118 -4.93 -5.59 -6.26
CA LEU A 118 -4.88 -4.54 -5.25
C LEU A 118 -4.65 -5.11 -3.84
N GLN A 119 -5.37 -6.17 -3.47
CA GLN A 119 -5.25 -6.85 -2.18
C GLN A 119 -3.92 -7.58 -2.04
N ARG A 120 -3.37 -8.13 -3.13
CA ARG A 120 -2.01 -8.68 -3.13
C ARG A 120 -0.99 -7.63 -2.69
N GLY A 121 -1.14 -6.40 -3.15
CA GLY A 121 -0.22 -5.31 -2.86
C GLY A 121 1.00 -5.30 -3.78
N GLY A 122 2.10 -4.70 -3.32
CA GLY A 122 3.33 -4.52 -4.10
C GLY A 122 4.54 -5.23 -3.50
N THR A 123 5.59 -5.38 -4.30
CA THR A 123 6.90 -5.91 -3.90
C THR A 123 7.99 -5.29 -4.76
N GLU A 124 9.22 -5.19 -4.24
CA GLU A 124 10.38 -4.69 -5.00
C GLU A 124 10.98 -5.73 -5.96
N GLU A 125 10.59 -7.00 -5.83
CA GLU A 125 11.09 -8.09 -6.67
C GLU A 125 10.79 -7.83 -8.15
N LEU A 126 11.77 -8.01 -9.03
CA LEU A 126 11.58 -7.85 -10.47
C LEU A 126 11.09 -9.17 -11.09
N VAL A 127 10.00 -9.13 -11.86
CA VAL A 127 9.58 -10.31 -12.64
C VAL A 127 10.57 -10.56 -13.76
N TYR A 128 10.85 -9.53 -14.55
CA TYR A 128 11.79 -9.56 -15.67
C TYR A 128 13.15 -9.02 -15.24
N ASP A 129 14.03 -9.89 -14.78
CA ASP A 129 15.43 -9.57 -14.49
C ASP A 129 16.35 -10.27 -15.49
N TYR A 130 16.98 -9.50 -16.37
CA TYR A 130 17.87 -9.99 -17.42
C TYR A 130 19.14 -10.68 -16.88
N LYS A 131 19.50 -10.44 -15.61
CA LYS A 131 20.66 -11.07 -14.97
C LYS A 131 20.35 -12.45 -14.43
N ARG A 132 19.07 -12.84 -14.36
CA ARG A 132 18.63 -14.06 -13.71
C ARG A 132 18.90 -15.27 -14.59
N ILE A 133 19.71 -16.21 -14.10
CA ILE A 133 20.04 -17.48 -14.78
C ILE A 133 19.19 -18.67 -14.28
N THR A 134 18.39 -18.47 -13.24
CA THR A 134 17.48 -19.48 -12.68
C THR A 134 16.04 -19.01 -12.75
N PRO A 135 15.05 -19.91 -12.82
CA PRO A 135 13.65 -19.52 -12.73
C PRO A 135 13.34 -18.81 -11.41
N VAL A 136 12.51 -17.77 -11.46
CA VAL A 136 11.90 -17.17 -10.27
C VAL A 136 10.58 -17.86 -9.96
N GLN A 137 10.18 -17.83 -8.69
CA GLN A 137 8.84 -18.26 -8.31
C GLN A 137 7.79 -17.34 -8.94
N PRO A 138 6.82 -17.89 -9.71
CA PRO A 138 5.77 -17.07 -10.32
C PRO A 138 4.88 -16.40 -9.28
N THR A 139 4.32 -15.25 -9.65
CA THR A 139 3.45 -14.41 -8.80
C THR A 139 2.08 -14.17 -9.46
N ARG A 140 1.57 -15.12 -10.25
CA ARG A 140 0.27 -15.02 -10.91
C ARG A 140 -0.86 -15.03 -9.89
N LEU A 141 -1.80 -14.10 -10.06
CA LEU A 141 -3.01 -14.04 -9.23
C LEU A 141 -3.81 -15.33 -9.36
N PHE A 142 -4.43 -15.78 -8.26
CA PHE A 142 -5.26 -16.99 -8.14
C PHE A 142 -4.54 -18.34 -8.31
N VAL A 143 -3.36 -18.35 -8.94
CA VAL A 143 -2.59 -19.56 -9.22
C VAL A 143 -1.51 -19.77 -8.16
N ASP A 144 -0.61 -18.80 -8.00
CA ASP A 144 0.59 -18.99 -7.17
C ASP A 144 0.36 -18.64 -5.69
N ALA A 145 -0.67 -17.85 -5.38
CA ALA A 145 -1.23 -17.70 -4.04
C ALA A 145 -2.71 -17.28 -4.11
N ARG A 146 -3.47 -17.70 -3.10
CA ARG A 146 -4.94 -17.62 -3.04
C ARG A 146 -5.48 -16.78 -1.90
N SER A 147 -4.61 -16.22 -1.07
CA SER A 147 -5.01 -15.31 0.01
C SER A 147 -3.99 -14.19 0.20
N THR A 148 -4.44 -13.08 0.78
CA THR A 148 -3.56 -11.96 1.17
C THR A 148 -2.45 -12.44 2.10
N ALA A 149 -2.77 -13.28 3.09
CA ALA A 149 -1.77 -13.86 3.99
C ALA A 149 -0.65 -14.64 3.27
N GLN A 150 -1.00 -15.41 2.23
CA GLN A 150 -0.01 -16.11 1.40
C GLN A 150 0.84 -15.13 0.56
N TRP A 151 0.29 -13.98 0.16
CA TRP A 151 1.07 -12.94 -0.50
C TRP A 151 2.03 -12.24 0.47
N ARG A 152 1.61 -11.98 1.72
CA ARG A 152 2.48 -11.42 2.77
C ARG A 152 3.68 -12.33 3.04
N SER A 153 3.47 -13.65 3.14
CA SER A 153 4.58 -14.60 3.32
C SER A 153 5.53 -14.70 2.12
N ARG A 154 5.10 -14.22 0.96
CA ARG A 154 5.91 -14.09 -0.27
C ARG A 154 6.54 -12.70 -0.44
N GLY A 155 6.53 -11.86 0.59
CA GLY A 155 7.19 -10.55 0.57
C GLY A 155 6.43 -9.45 -0.18
N PHE A 156 5.11 -9.62 -0.38
CA PHE A 156 4.26 -8.54 -0.84
C PHE A 156 3.73 -7.74 0.34
N THR A 157 3.77 -6.42 0.25
CA THR A 157 3.27 -5.48 1.25
C THR A 157 1.95 -4.86 0.81
N SER A 158 1.02 -4.68 1.74
CA SER A 158 -0.26 -4.04 1.45
C SER A 158 -0.10 -2.59 1.03
N VAL A 159 -0.97 -2.15 0.10
CA VAL A 159 -1.14 -0.74 -0.25
C VAL A 159 -2.43 -0.14 0.33
N LEU A 160 -3.22 -0.96 1.05
CA LEU A 160 -4.48 -0.63 1.71
C LEU A 160 -4.38 -0.85 3.23
N ASN A 161 -5.37 -0.33 3.97
CA ASN A 161 -5.53 -0.64 5.37
C ASN A 161 -6.02 -2.09 5.58
N GLU A 162 -5.14 -2.97 6.05
CA GLU A 162 -5.48 -4.35 6.44
C GLU A 162 -5.64 -4.54 7.96
N GLY A 163 -5.36 -3.52 8.75
CA GLY A 163 -5.35 -3.59 10.21
C GLY A 163 -6.59 -3.00 10.87
N GLY A 164 -6.65 -3.17 12.20
CA GLY A 164 -7.41 -2.33 13.13
C GLY A 164 -8.88 -2.06 12.80
N GLN A 165 -9.30 -0.83 13.08
CA GLN A 165 -10.65 -0.33 12.82
C GLN A 165 -10.79 0.10 11.37
N GLN A 166 -11.92 -0.24 10.74
CA GLN A 166 -12.23 0.10 9.36
C GLN A 166 -13.04 1.41 9.27
N THR A 167 -12.56 2.45 9.96
CA THR A 167 -13.15 3.79 9.86
C THR A 167 -12.60 4.51 8.64
N ALA A 168 -13.31 5.54 8.15
CA ALA A 168 -12.87 6.35 7.03
C ALA A 168 -11.45 6.91 7.23
N GLU A 169 -11.18 7.43 8.44
CA GLU A 169 -9.89 8.00 8.80
C GLU A 169 -8.77 6.95 8.82
N GLU A 170 -8.97 5.82 9.51
CA GLU A 170 -7.96 4.76 9.58
C GLU A 170 -7.69 4.12 8.20
N ASN A 171 -8.73 3.97 7.38
CA ASN A 171 -8.60 3.45 6.03
C ASN A 171 -7.71 4.34 5.15
N LEU A 172 -7.83 5.67 5.27
CA LEU A 172 -6.96 6.59 4.55
C LEU A 172 -5.56 6.65 5.16
N LYS A 173 -5.48 6.83 6.48
CA LYS A 173 -4.21 6.95 7.21
C LYS A 173 -3.29 5.74 6.98
N ASN A 174 -3.86 4.53 6.91
CA ASN A 174 -3.11 3.29 6.74
C ASN A 174 -3.08 2.78 5.30
N SER A 175 -3.41 3.62 4.31
CA SER A 175 -3.35 3.29 2.89
C SER A 175 -2.17 3.99 2.21
N VAL A 176 -1.17 3.21 1.79
CA VAL A 176 -0.06 3.72 0.97
C VAL A 176 -0.59 4.32 -0.32
N LEU A 177 -1.59 3.69 -0.93
CA LEU A 177 -2.24 4.20 -2.14
C LEU A 177 -2.81 5.61 -1.92
N TYR A 178 -3.54 5.82 -0.82
CA TYR A 178 -4.03 7.16 -0.47
C TYR A 178 -2.88 8.14 -0.21
N ARG A 179 -1.85 7.75 0.55
CA ARG A 179 -0.73 8.63 0.88
C ARG A 179 0.01 9.11 -0.38
N LEU A 180 0.18 8.26 -1.38
CA LEU A 180 0.78 8.65 -2.65
C LEU A 180 -0.14 9.53 -3.51
N LEU A 181 -1.46 9.32 -3.47
CA LEU A 181 -2.43 10.23 -4.11
C LEU A 181 -2.45 11.60 -3.42
N ARG A 182 -2.41 11.64 -2.09
CA ARG A 182 -2.36 12.87 -1.29
C ARG A 182 -1.05 13.63 -1.54
N LEU A 183 0.07 12.91 -1.61
CA LEU A 183 1.37 13.51 -1.93
C LEU A 183 1.32 14.28 -3.26
N LYS A 184 0.65 13.71 -4.28
CA LYS A 184 0.45 14.39 -5.56
C LYS A 184 -0.40 15.65 -5.45
N GLN A 185 -1.41 15.65 -4.60
CA GLN A 185 -2.22 16.85 -4.37
C GLN A 185 -1.47 17.94 -3.61
N GLN A 186 -0.63 17.56 -2.63
CA GLN A 186 0.17 18.50 -1.85
C GLN A 186 1.34 19.08 -2.64
N HIS A 187 1.89 18.31 -3.57
CA HIS A 187 2.95 18.71 -4.46
C HIS A 187 2.55 18.44 -5.91
N PRO A 188 1.69 19.30 -6.51
CA PRO A 188 1.30 19.18 -7.89
C PRO A 188 2.51 19.15 -8.83
N GLN A 189 2.34 18.55 -10.01
CA GLN A 189 3.39 18.63 -11.02
C GLN A 189 3.69 20.10 -11.34
N PRO A 190 4.97 20.50 -11.47
CA PRO A 190 5.31 21.82 -11.96
C PRO A 190 4.66 22.08 -13.32
N ASP A 191 4.11 23.28 -13.50
CA ASP A 191 3.56 23.74 -14.77
C ASP A 191 4.73 24.23 -15.66
N SER A 192 5.52 23.26 -16.14
CA SER A 192 6.68 23.48 -17.00
C SER A 192 6.68 22.49 -18.15
N ASP A 193 7.20 22.92 -19.30
CA ASP A 193 7.25 22.10 -20.53
C ASP A 193 8.07 20.80 -20.35
N GLN A 194 9.01 20.79 -19.41
CA GLN A 194 9.85 19.64 -19.11
C GLN A 194 9.82 19.30 -17.63
N LEU A 195 9.89 18.01 -17.33
CA LEU A 195 10.00 17.54 -15.95
C LEU A 195 11.39 17.82 -15.37
N PRO A 196 11.48 18.22 -14.09
CA PRO A 196 12.76 18.42 -13.44
C PRO A 196 13.55 17.10 -13.34
N ASP A 197 14.88 17.20 -13.33
CA ASP A 197 15.81 16.06 -13.25
C ASP A 197 15.60 15.16 -12.01
N SER A 198 14.81 15.61 -11.03
CA SER A 198 14.37 14.80 -9.89
C SER A 198 13.48 13.61 -10.26
N PHE A 199 12.95 13.55 -11.48
CA PHE A 199 12.18 12.40 -11.97
C PHE A 199 13.08 11.37 -12.64
N THR A 200 13.00 10.12 -12.19
CA THR A 200 13.70 8.99 -12.80
C THR A 200 12.77 8.24 -13.75
N LEU A 201 12.99 8.43 -15.06
CA LEU A 201 12.18 7.86 -16.15
C LEU A 201 12.91 6.79 -16.97
N GLU A 202 14.07 6.35 -16.50
CA GLU A 202 14.88 5.31 -17.14
C GLU A 202 14.18 3.94 -17.11
N LEU A 203 14.39 3.14 -18.17
CA LEU A 203 13.80 1.80 -18.31
C LEU A 203 14.27 0.81 -17.23
N ASN A 204 15.51 0.97 -16.74
CA ASN A 204 16.16 0.11 -15.77
C ASN A 204 16.29 0.76 -14.39
N ARG A 205 15.42 1.73 -14.07
CA ARG A 205 15.43 2.39 -12.77
C ARG A 205 15.25 1.39 -11.63
N LYS A 206 15.89 1.66 -10.49
CA LYS A 206 15.67 0.90 -9.26
C LYS A 206 14.21 1.08 -8.82
N GLN A 207 13.54 -0.01 -8.47
CA GLN A 207 12.20 0.05 -7.90
C GLN A 207 12.28 0.66 -6.49
N THR A 208 11.39 1.62 -6.21
CA THR A 208 11.21 2.20 -4.87
C THR A 208 9.76 2.00 -4.48
N CYS A 209 9.52 1.06 -3.57
CA CYS A 209 8.17 0.61 -3.24
C CYS A 209 7.87 0.89 -1.77
N PRO A 210 7.41 2.11 -1.42
CA PRO A 210 7.17 2.46 -0.04
C PRO A 210 6.11 1.56 0.59
N THR A 211 6.39 1.12 1.81
CA THR A 211 5.45 0.43 2.71
C THR A 211 4.77 1.43 3.62
N LEU A 212 3.79 0.99 4.42
CA LEU A 212 3.13 1.87 5.39
C LEU A 212 4.14 2.48 6.39
N GLU A 213 5.16 1.73 6.78
CA GLU A 213 6.21 2.15 7.72
C GLU A 213 7.20 3.16 7.09
N SER A 214 7.39 3.11 5.77
CA SER A 214 8.42 3.89 5.07
C SER A 214 7.89 5.04 4.20
N VAL A 215 6.58 5.07 3.94
CA VAL A 215 5.94 6.08 3.07
C VAL A 215 6.13 7.52 3.53
N ASP A 216 6.24 7.77 4.85
CA ASP A 216 6.48 9.13 5.37
C ASP A 216 7.90 9.60 5.09
N ARG A 217 8.90 8.71 5.21
CA ARG A 217 10.27 9.01 4.80
C ARG A 217 10.34 9.21 3.30
N PHE A 218 9.73 8.31 2.53
CA PHE A 218 9.65 8.41 1.07
C PHE A 218 9.06 9.75 0.62
N SER A 219 7.96 10.19 1.23
CA SER A 219 7.29 11.46 0.90
C SER A 219 8.18 12.68 1.13
N ARG A 220 9.02 12.66 2.17
CA ARG A 220 9.97 13.74 2.46
C ARG A 220 11.16 13.76 1.51
N GLU A 221 11.68 12.58 1.16
CA GLU A 221 12.83 12.43 0.25
C GLU A 221 12.42 12.68 -1.22
N HIS A 222 11.17 12.39 -1.56
CA HIS A 222 10.65 12.44 -2.93
C HIS A 222 9.30 13.18 -3.02
N PRO A 223 9.24 14.48 -2.69
CA PRO A 223 7.97 15.22 -2.60
C PRO A 223 7.18 15.25 -3.92
N LEU A 224 7.86 15.24 -5.07
CA LEU A 224 7.23 15.26 -6.40
C LEU A 224 6.82 13.86 -6.92
N TRP A 225 7.05 12.79 -6.15
CA TRP A 225 6.82 11.41 -6.59
C TRP A 225 5.44 10.85 -6.21
N GLY A 226 4.47 11.75 -5.98
CA GLY A 226 3.07 11.37 -5.81
C GLY A 226 2.48 10.70 -7.06
N MET A 227 1.41 9.93 -6.86
CA MET A 227 0.74 9.20 -7.94
C MET A 227 -0.44 10.00 -8.53
N PRO A 228 -0.64 9.98 -9.87
CA PRO A 228 0.14 9.23 -10.85
C PRO A 228 1.52 9.86 -11.11
N TYR A 229 2.56 9.01 -11.09
CA TYR A 229 3.95 9.44 -11.17
C TYR A 229 4.27 10.09 -12.51
N ALA A 230 5.00 11.20 -12.49
CA ALA A 230 5.38 11.97 -13.69
C ALA A 230 4.21 12.39 -14.59
N MET A 231 2.98 12.41 -14.07
CA MET A 231 1.78 12.87 -14.76
C MET A 231 1.11 14.01 -13.97
N PRO A 232 0.21 14.79 -14.59
CA PRO A 232 -0.53 15.82 -13.87
C PRO A 232 -1.42 15.25 -12.76
N ASN A 233 -1.92 16.12 -11.90
CA ASN A 233 -2.88 15.76 -10.86
C ASN A 233 -4.14 15.14 -11.47
N LEU A 234 -4.78 14.25 -10.71
CA LEU A 234 -6.09 13.77 -11.08
C LEU A 234 -7.10 14.94 -11.07
N PRO A 235 -8.03 15.01 -12.04
CA PRO A 235 -9.19 15.88 -11.94
C PRO A 235 -9.86 15.71 -10.58
N GLN A 236 -10.32 16.82 -9.99
CA GLN A 236 -10.82 16.84 -8.61
C GLN A 236 -11.89 15.77 -8.37
N GLN A 237 -12.81 15.58 -9.30
CA GLN A 237 -13.85 14.55 -9.17
C GLN A 237 -13.28 13.13 -9.13
N GLU A 238 -12.32 12.81 -10.00
CA GLU A 238 -11.68 11.49 -10.04
C GLU A 238 -10.89 11.22 -8.74
N TYR A 239 -10.17 12.24 -8.24
CA TYR A 239 -9.51 12.17 -6.95
C TYR A 239 -10.49 11.89 -5.81
N ARG A 240 -11.58 12.67 -5.71
CA ARG A 240 -12.60 12.50 -4.66
C ARG A 240 -13.28 11.14 -4.73
N THR A 241 -13.55 10.61 -5.94
CA THR A 241 -14.08 9.26 -6.13
C THR A 241 -13.13 8.20 -5.58
N LEU A 242 -11.84 8.27 -5.89
CA LEU A 242 -10.85 7.31 -5.37
C LEU A 242 -10.70 7.41 -3.85
N VAL A 243 -10.55 8.62 -3.30
CA VAL A 243 -10.37 8.81 -1.86
C VAL A 243 -11.61 8.36 -1.09
N SER A 244 -12.82 8.65 -1.59
CA SER A 244 -14.06 8.20 -0.95
C SER A 244 -14.18 6.68 -0.94
N TRP A 245 -13.79 6.02 -2.03
CA TRP A 245 -13.75 4.57 -2.10
C TRP A 245 -12.71 3.95 -1.15
N LEU A 246 -11.52 4.55 -1.07
CA LEU A 246 -10.49 4.12 -0.11
C LEU A 246 -10.95 4.29 1.33
N ALA A 247 -11.59 5.41 1.67
CA ALA A 247 -12.19 5.66 2.97
C ALA A 247 -13.28 4.62 3.32
N GLN A 248 -14.00 4.11 2.32
CA GLN A 248 -14.99 3.04 2.46
C GLN A 248 -14.38 1.63 2.58
N GLY A 249 -13.04 1.52 2.62
CA GLY A 249 -12.31 0.26 2.74
C GLY A 249 -11.99 -0.40 1.40
N ALA A 250 -12.02 0.36 0.30
CA ALA A 250 -11.64 -0.09 -1.04
C ALA A 250 -12.38 -1.36 -1.51
N LYS A 251 -13.66 -1.49 -1.15
CA LYS A 251 -14.45 -2.69 -1.46
C LYS A 251 -14.69 -2.80 -2.96
N ALA A 252 -14.53 -4.01 -3.49
CA ALA A 252 -14.93 -4.37 -4.84
C ALA A 252 -15.85 -5.60 -4.78
N PRO A 253 -16.79 -5.73 -5.73
CA PRO A 253 -17.59 -6.94 -5.83
C PRO A 253 -16.70 -8.15 -6.11
N ALA A 254 -17.07 -9.29 -5.56
CA ALA A 254 -16.43 -10.55 -5.92
C ALA A 254 -16.63 -10.83 -7.42
N PRO A 255 -15.71 -11.55 -8.07
CA PRO A 255 -15.91 -12.00 -9.44
C PRO A 255 -17.27 -12.69 -9.60
N ALA A 256 -18.01 -12.33 -10.63
CA ALA A 256 -19.29 -12.96 -10.92
C ALA A 256 -19.06 -14.44 -11.27
N GLY A 257 -19.97 -15.30 -10.81
CA GLY A 257 -20.02 -16.70 -11.24
C GLY A 257 -20.47 -16.84 -12.70
N PRO A 258 -20.39 -18.06 -13.27
CA PRO A 258 -20.85 -18.34 -14.62
C PRO A 258 -22.34 -18.01 -14.80
N SER A 259 -22.69 -17.45 -15.95
CA SER A 259 -24.08 -17.23 -16.36
C SER A 259 -24.86 -18.56 -16.39
N ILE A 260 -26.10 -18.55 -15.90
CA ILE A 260 -26.96 -19.74 -15.82
C ILE A 260 -27.15 -20.39 -17.20
N THR A 261 -27.19 -19.59 -18.27
CA THR A 261 -27.38 -20.04 -19.66
C THR A 261 -26.26 -20.93 -20.17
N VAL A 262 -25.04 -20.80 -19.63
CA VAL A 262 -23.87 -21.56 -20.10
C VAL A 262 -23.59 -22.82 -19.29
N LEU A 263 -24.21 -22.96 -18.11
CA LEU A 263 -23.97 -24.11 -17.22
C LEU A 263 -24.15 -25.47 -17.91
N PRO A 264 -25.15 -25.69 -18.79
CA PRO A 264 -25.25 -26.95 -19.52
C PRO A 264 -24.05 -27.22 -20.44
N GLN A 265 -23.50 -26.19 -21.09
CA GLN A 265 -22.33 -26.32 -21.96
C GLN A 265 -21.06 -26.60 -21.14
N ILE A 266 -20.89 -25.91 -20.00
CA ILE A 266 -19.79 -26.18 -19.05
C ILE A 266 -19.84 -27.64 -18.61
N ASN A 267 -20.99 -28.12 -18.14
CA ASN A 267 -21.16 -29.50 -17.70
C ASN A 267 -20.86 -30.52 -18.81
N GLN A 268 -21.24 -30.23 -20.06
CA GLN A 268 -20.92 -31.09 -21.19
C GLN A 268 -19.40 -31.21 -21.40
N TRP A 269 -18.71 -30.07 -21.40
CA TRP A 269 -17.24 -30.05 -21.55
C TRP A 269 -16.53 -30.72 -20.38
N GLU A 270 -16.96 -30.45 -19.15
CA GLU A 270 -16.39 -31.09 -17.98
C GLU A 270 -16.57 -32.61 -17.99
N ASN A 271 -17.76 -33.10 -18.34
CA ASN A 271 -18.01 -34.55 -18.47
C ASN A 271 -17.16 -35.19 -19.57
N PHE A 272 -16.97 -34.49 -20.69
CA PHE A 272 -16.11 -34.97 -21.78
C PHE A 272 -14.63 -34.99 -21.37
N LEU A 273 -14.14 -33.93 -20.75
CA LEU A 273 -12.72 -33.79 -20.42
C LEU A 273 -12.30 -34.72 -19.28
N ASN A 274 -13.23 -35.07 -18.38
CA ASN A 274 -12.95 -35.85 -17.18
C ASN A 274 -13.22 -37.37 -17.30
N GLN A 275 -13.49 -37.94 -18.49
CA GLN A 275 -13.68 -39.39 -18.58
C GLN A 275 -12.38 -40.17 -18.33
N SER A 276 -12.54 -41.38 -17.79
CA SER A 276 -11.43 -42.16 -17.24
C SER A 276 -10.72 -43.09 -18.23
N SER A 277 -11.25 -43.32 -19.44
CA SER A 277 -10.66 -44.23 -20.42
C SER A 277 -9.30 -43.73 -20.93
N SER A 278 -8.37 -44.63 -21.25
CA SER A 278 -7.03 -44.25 -21.74
C SER A 278 -7.09 -43.39 -23.01
N LYS A 279 -8.01 -43.71 -23.93
CA LYS A 279 -8.26 -42.90 -25.14
C LYS A 279 -8.71 -41.49 -24.76
N GLN A 280 -9.67 -41.36 -23.85
CA GLN A 280 -10.18 -40.05 -23.48
C GLN A 280 -9.13 -39.23 -22.74
N ARG A 281 -8.35 -39.82 -21.82
CA ARG A 281 -7.26 -39.13 -21.13
C ARG A 281 -6.24 -38.54 -22.12
N LEU A 282 -5.88 -39.30 -23.16
CA LEU A 282 -4.97 -38.82 -24.21
C LEU A 282 -5.55 -37.63 -24.97
N VAL A 283 -6.83 -37.72 -25.37
CA VAL A 283 -7.51 -36.64 -26.10
C VAL A 283 -7.70 -35.39 -25.23
N SER A 284 -8.18 -35.53 -23.99
CA SER A 284 -8.35 -34.42 -23.04
C SER A 284 -7.02 -33.72 -22.76
N ARG A 285 -5.93 -34.50 -22.60
CA ARG A 285 -4.58 -33.95 -22.44
C ARG A 285 -4.15 -33.16 -23.68
N TYR A 286 -4.33 -33.72 -24.87
CA TYR A 286 -4.01 -33.03 -26.12
C TYR A 286 -4.79 -31.70 -26.23
N LEU A 287 -6.10 -31.71 -25.97
CA LEU A 287 -6.91 -30.49 -26.00
C LEU A 287 -6.45 -29.47 -24.96
N TYR A 288 -6.16 -29.90 -23.73
CA TYR A 288 -5.63 -29.02 -22.70
C TYR A 288 -4.32 -28.35 -23.14
N GLU A 289 -3.34 -29.14 -23.58
CA GLU A 289 -2.01 -28.66 -23.99
C GLU A 289 -2.07 -27.66 -25.15
N HIS A 290 -3.12 -27.69 -25.98
CA HIS A 290 -3.30 -26.76 -27.10
C HIS A 290 -4.26 -25.59 -26.80
N LEU A 291 -5.09 -25.68 -25.76
CA LEU A 291 -6.14 -24.69 -25.48
C LEU A 291 -5.98 -23.97 -24.13
N PHE A 292 -5.06 -24.38 -23.26
CA PHE A 292 -4.96 -23.80 -21.90
C PHE A 292 -4.60 -22.32 -21.86
N HIS A 293 -3.98 -21.78 -22.92
CA HIS A 293 -3.70 -20.36 -23.07
C HIS A 293 -4.87 -19.55 -23.64
N ALA A 294 -5.87 -20.22 -24.22
CA ALA A 294 -7.01 -19.57 -24.85
C ALA A 294 -8.08 -19.18 -23.82
N HIS A 295 -8.88 -18.19 -24.20
CA HIS A 295 -10.13 -17.88 -23.51
C HIS A 295 -11.29 -18.45 -24.33
N ILE A 296 -12.15 -19.21 -23.66
CA ILE A 296 -13.30 -19.88 -24.24
C ILE A 296 -14.52 -18.98 -24.07
N HIS A 297 -15.19 -18.67 -25.18
CA HIS A 297 -16.48 -18.00 -25.20
C HIS A 297 -17.55 -19.03 -25.56
N PHE A 298 -18.57 -19.16 -24.73
CA PHE A 298 -19.67 -20.09 -24.98
C PHE A 298 -20.75 -19.42 -25.83
N ALA A 299 -21.32 -20.17 -26.78
CA ALA A 299 -22.39 -19.67 -27.61
C ALA A 299 -23.60 -19.29 -26.72
N GLY A 300 -24.12 -18.07 -26.89
CA GLY A 300 -25.22 -17.52 -26.08
C GLY A 300 -24.79 -16.96 -24.72
N SER A 301 -23.50 -16.92 -24.41
CA SER A 301 -22.97 -16.19 -23.26
C SER A 301 -22.90 -14.68 -23.52
N PRO A 302 -22.94 -13.82 -22.48
CA PRO A 302 -22.69 -12.39 -22.62
C PRO A 302 -21.36 -12.11 -23.33
N VAL A 303 -21.30 -11.00 -24.08
CA VAL A 303 -20.15 -10.64 -24.94
C VAL A 303 -18.82 -10.55 -24.17
N ARG A 304 -18.88 -10.22 -22.88
CA ARG A 304 -17.69 -10.07 -22.02
C ARG A 304 -17.52 -11.20 -21.00
N GLU A 305 -18.13 -12.35 -21.26
CA GLU A 305 -17.98 -13.52 -20.40
C GLU A 305 -17.06 -14.55 -21.07
N PHE A 306 -15.92 -14.82 -20.42
CA PHE A 306 -14.88 -15.71 -20.93
C PHE A 306 -14.44 -16.69 -19.85
N TYR A 307 -14.08 -17.88 -20.30
CA TYR A 307 -13.71 -19.01 -19.45
C TYR A 307 -12.29 -19.48 -19.76
N ARG A 308 -11.59 -19.97 -18.75
CA ARG A 308 -10.29 -20.64 -18.90
C ARG A 308 -10.48 -22.14 -18.79
N LEU A 309 -9.78 -22.87 -19.64
CA LEU A 309 -9.62 -24.30 -19.43
C LEU A 309 -8.49 -24.53 -18.42
N VAL A 310 -8.81 -25.15 -17.29
CA VAL A 310 -7.87 -25.39 -16.19
C VAL A 310 -7.77 -26.87 -15.85
N ARG A 311 -6.66 -27.25 -15.21
CA ARG A 311 -6.54 -28.54 -14.53
C ARG A 311 -6.76 -28.32 -13.04
N SER A 312 -7.55 -29.16 -12.40
CA SER A 312 -7.88 -29.03 -10.98
C SER A 312 -7.60 -30.33 -10.24
N THR A 313 -7.21 -30.24 -8.96
CA THR A 313 -7.20 -31.40 -8.04
C THR A 313 -8.62 -31.72 -7.53
N THR A 314 -9.52 -30.74 -7.54
CA THR A 314 -10.93 -30.89 -7.17
C THR A 314 -11.79 -31.30 -8.37
N PRO A 315 -12.84 -32.11 -8.16
CA PRO A 315 -13.74 -32.52 -9.23
C PRO A 315 -14.73 -31.41 -9.64
N SER A 316 -15.40 -31.63 -10.77
CA SER A 316 -16.52 -30.80 -11.26
C SER A 316 -17.54 -30.45 -10.17
N GLY A 317 -17.99 -29.20 -10.16
CA GLY A 317 -18.95 -28.67 -9.20
C GLY A 317 -18.38 -28.29 -7.82
N GLN A 318 -17.08 -28.49 -7.58
CA GLN A 318 -16.39 -27.98 -6.39
C GLN A 318 -15.57 -26.73 -6.72
N PRO A 319 -15.21 -25.90 -5.71
CA PRO A 319 -14.27 -24.80 -5.91
C PRO A 319 -12.99 -25.29 -6.58
N ILE A 320 -12.55 -24.57 -7.63
CA ILE A 320 -11.39 -24.94 -8.44
C ILE A 320 -10.12 -24.86 -7.59
N ASP A 321 -9.38 -25.96 -7.53
CA ASP A 321 -8.03 -26.04 -6.97
C ASP A 321 -7.06 -26.25 -8.13
N GLU A 322 -6.74 -25.16 -8.83
CA GLU A 322 -5.95 -25.17 -10.06
C GLU A 322 -4.55 -25.74 -9.82
N ILE A 323 -4.17 -26.72 -10.66
CA ILE A 323 -2.81 -27.23 -10.80
C ILE A 323 -2.09 -26.29 -11.76
N PRO A 324 -1.07 -25.54 -11.30
CA PRO A 324 -0.37 -24.58 -12.14
C PRO A 324 0.30 -25.26 -13.34
N THR A 325 0.05 -24.74 -14.54
CA THR A 325 0.87 -25.05 -15.72
C THR A 325 2.05 -24.08 -15.76
N VAL A 326 3.26 -24.62 -16.00
CA VAL A 326 4.53 -23.87 -15.91
C VAL A 326 4.63 -22.85 -17.04
#